data_AF-A0A1F5BNW6-F1
#
_entry.id   AF-A0A1F5BNW6-F1
#
_cell.length_a   1.000
_cell.length_b   1.000
_cell.length_c   1.000
_cell.angle_alpha   90.00
_cell.angle_beta   90.00
_cell.angle_gamma   90.00
#
_symmetry.space_group_name_H-M   'P 1'
#
loop_
_entity.id
_entity.type
_entity.pdbx_description
1 polymer ?
#
loop_
_entity_poly.entity_id
_entity_poly.type
_entity_poly.pdbx_seq_one_letter_code
_entity_poly.pdbx_strand_id
1 'polypeptide(L)'
;MFDKEEMKKIKQLKKEWENNVVQKTLEHFSERKDKFVTGSGKEVERLYTPVNLEGSDYNKELNFPGQYPYTRGVQPTMYRGRFWTMRQYAGFGTAEESNKRYKYLLDQGQTGLSVAFDLPTQIGYDSDHTMSLGEVGKVGVAIDSLKDMEILFNGIPLDKVSTSMTINAPATVLLAMYVAVAEKQGISPDKLNGTIQNDVLKEYIARGTYIFPPAPSMRLITNIFEYCFKEMPLWNTISISGYHIREAGSTAIQEVAFTLADGITYVDAAIKIGLKVDDFAPRLSFFFNAHNDLLEEVAKFRAARRLWAKIMKERFGAKNKKSLMLRFHTQTAGCTLTAQQADNNIVRVTIQALAAVLGGTQSLHTNSR
;
A
#
# COMPACT_ATOMS: atom_id res chain seq x y z
N MET A 1 30.44 -6.90 8.93
CA MET A 1 29.46 -7.53 9.85
C MET A 1 30.04 -8.79 10.49
N PHE A 2 30.91 -9.54 9.81
CA PHE A 2 31.58 -10.73 10.33
C PHE A 2 33.08 -10.68 10.02
N ASP A 3 33.89 -11.33 10.86
CA ASP A 3 35.33 -11.47 10.65
C ASP A 3 35.65 -12.39 9.45
N LYS A 4 36.75 -12.14 8.73
CA LYS A 4 37.10 -12.90 7.53
C LYS A 4 37.40 -14.38 7.84
N GLU A 5 38.04 -14.65 8.98
CA GLU A 5 38.36 -16.03 9.38
C GLU A 5 37.11 -16.77 9.85
N GLU A 6 36.22 -16.07 10.58
CA GLU A 6 34.90 -16.60 10.94
C GLU A 6 34.09 -16.97 9.69
N MET A 7 34.08 -16.11 8.67
CA MET A 7 33.37 -16.35 7.41
C MET A 7 33.93 -17.56 6.65
N LYS A 8 35.26 -17.72 6.60
CA LYS A 8 35.90 -18.92 6.03
C LYS A 8 35.49 -20.19 6.79
N LYS A 9 35.47 -20.12 8.13
CA LYS A 9 35.06 -21.24 8.98
C LYS A 9 33.60 -21.64 8.71
N ILE A 10 32.68 -20.68 8.62
CA ILE A 10 31.27 -20.96 8.32
C ILE A 10 31.11 -21.57 6.92
N LYS A 11 31.85 -21.07 5.91
CA LYS A 11 31.87 -21.68 4.56
C LYS A 11 32.29 -23.14 4.60
N GLN A 12 33.36 -23.46 5.34
CA GLN A 12 33.84 -24.82 5.49
C GLN A 12 32.81 -25.72 6.18
N LEU A 13 32.25 -25.27 7.31
CA LEU A 13 31.22 -26.01 8.05
C LEU A 13 29.94 -26.25 7.23
N LYS A 14 29.50 -25.26 6.43
CA LYS A 14 28.36 -25.42 5.53
C LYS A 14 28.62 -26.53 4.51
N LYS A 15 29.82 -26.54 3.90
CA LYS A 15 30.21 -27.56 2.93
C LYS A 15 30.31 -28.95 3.55
N GLU A 16 30.85 -29.06 4.76
CA GLU A 16 30.89 -30.32 5.51
C GLU A 16 29.48 -30.83 5.85
N TRP A 17 28.58 -29.94 6.25
CA TRP A 17 27.18 -30.27 6.49
C TRP A 17 26.47 -30.75 5.22
N GLU A 18 26.67 -30.07 4.08
CA GLU A 18 26.13 -30.45 2.78
C GLU A 18 26.62 -31.84 2.34
N ASN A 19 27.94 -32.07 2.40
CA ASN A 19 28.55 -33.31 1.90
C ASN A 19 28.30 -34.52 2.81
N ASN A 20 28.09 -34.32 4.12
CA ASN A 20 27.98 -35.43 5.07
C ASN A 20 26.53 -35.62 5.55
N VAL A 21 25.93 -34.59 6.13
CA VAL A 21 24.63 -34.70 6.81
C VAL A 21 23.49 -34.66 5.78
N VAL A 22 23.54 -33.71 4.86
CA VAL A 22 22.50 -33.56 3.83
C VAL A 22 22.58 -34.73 2.85
N GLN A 23 23.76 -35.03 2.30
CA GLN A 23 23.91 -36.11 1.32
C GLN A 23 23.42 -37.46 1.84
N LYS A 24 23.78 -37.83 3.08
CA LYS A 24 23.30 -39.06 3.72
C LYS A 24 21.78 -39.13 3.83
N THR A 25 21.13 -37.98 4.05
CA THR A 25 19.66 -37.89 4.07
C THR A 25 19.09 -38.05 2.66
N LEU A 26 19.69 -37.39 1.66
CA LEU A 26 19.26 -37.42 0.26
C LEU A 26 19.38 -38.81 -0.38
N GLU A 27 20.32 -39.65 0.08
CA GLU A 27 20.44 -41.05 -0.33
C GLU A 27 19.18 -41.88 0.00
N HIS A 28 18.45 -41.50 1.05
CA HIS A 28 17.27 -42.22 1.52
C HIS A 28 15.96 -41.49 1.16
N PHE A 29 15.98 -40.16 1.22
CA PHE A 29 14.82 -39.30 1.00
C PHE A 29 15.22 -38.11 0.12
N SER A 30 14.85 -38.17 -1.16
CA SER A 30 15.02 -37.04 -2.05
C SER A 30 14.14 -35.87 -1.63
N GLU A 31 14.57 -34.65 -1.96
CA GLU A 31 13.72 -33.48 -1.80
C GLU A 31 12.54 -33.51 -2.78
N ARG A 32 11.47 -32.82 -2.41
CA ARG A 32 10.22 -32.78 -3.21
C ARG A 32 10.39 -32.12 -4.58
N LYS A 33 11.46 -31.34 -4.77
CA LYS A 33 11.79 -30.61 -6.00
C LYS A 33 13.30 -30.47 -6.09
N ASP A 34 13.84 -30.46 -7.31
CA ASP A 34 15.25 -30.17 -7.55
C ASP A 34 15.62 -28.72 -7.20
N LYS A 35 14.66 -27.81 -7.37
CA LYS A 35 14.77 -26.39 -7.05
C LYS A 35 13.53 -25.90 -6.31
N PHE A 36 13.76 -25.16 -5.23
CA PHE A 36 12.73 -24.42 -4.54
C PHE A 36 12.79 -22.96 -4.98
N VAL A 37 11.65 -22.37 -5.29
CA VAL A 37 11.54 -20.97 -5.74
C VAL A 37 10.46 -20.25 -4.95
N THR A 38 10.63 -18.94 -4.78
CA THR A 38 9.59 -18.05 -4.26
C THR A 38 8.44 -17.89 -5.25
N GLY A 39 7.37 -17.22 -4.81
CA GLY A 39 6.26 -16.82 -5.68
C GLY A 39 6.67 -15.97 -6.89
N SER A 40 7.80 -15.27 -6.83
CA SER A 40 8.37 -14.52 -7.97
C SER A 40 9.40 -15.30 -8.79
N GLY A 41 9.52 -16.62 -8.57
CA GLY A 41 10.44 -17.49 -9.31
C GLY A 41 11.90 -17.38 -8.91
N LYS A 42 12.22 -16.78 -7.75
CA LYS A 42 13.60 -16.68 -7.27
C LYS A 42 13.99 -17.94 -6.51
N GLU A 43 15.10 -18.56 -6.89
CA GLU A 43 15.62 -19.76 -6.21
C GLU A 43 15.94 -19.46 -4.74
N VAL A 44 15.52 -20.37 -3.87
CA VAL A 44 15.78 -20.32 -2.43
C VAL A 44 16.72 -21.45 -2.01
N GLU A 45 17.79 -21.10 -1.30
CA GLU A 45 18.74 -22.08 -0.77
C GLU A 45 18.11 -22.86 0.39
N ARG A 46 18.56 -24.11 0.57
CA ARG A 46 18.19 -24.95 1.73
C ARG A 46 18.50 -24.27 3.06
N LEU A 47 19.59 -23.51 3.13
CA LEU A 47 20.06 -22.85 4.35
C LEU A 47 20.78 -21.53 4.02
N TYR A 48 20.28 -20.44 4.61
CA TYR A 48 20.97 -19.15 4.64
C TYR A 48 21.81 -19.01 5.92
N THR A 49 23.02 -18.48 5.78
CA THR A 49 24.00 -18.29 6.85
C THR A 49 24.59 -16.87 6.75
N PRO A 50 25.43 -16.42 7.70
CA PRO A 50 26.20 -15.17 7.56
C PRO A 50 26.97 -15.03 6.24
N VAL A 51 27.35 -16.16 5.61
CA VAL A 51 28.01 -16.18 4.29
C VAL A 51 27.16 -15.50 3.21
N ASN A 52 25.84 -15.66 3.25
CA ASN A 52 24.93 -15.07 2.28
C ASN A 52 24.81 -13.54 2.44
N LEU A 53 25.41 -12.96 3.50
CA LEU A 53 25.49 -11.51 3.75
C LEU A 53 26.92 -10.97 3.56
N GLU A 54 27.84 -11.77 3.02
CA GLU A 54 29.21 -11.31 2.72
C GLU A 54 29.17 -10.09 1.78
N GLY A 55 29.92 -9.04 2.12
CA GLY A 55 29.94 -7.78 1.36
C GLY A 55 28.80 -6.81 1.69
N SER A 56 27.77 -7.21 2.46
CA SER A 56 26.72 -6.29 2.89
C SER A 56 27.19 -5.32 3.99
N ASP A 57 26.73 -4.07 3.92
CA ASP A 57 27.03 -3.03 4.92
C ASP A 57 25.78 -2.74 5.77
N TYR A 58 25.79 -3.16 7.04
CA TYR A 58 24.68 -2.95 7.97
C TYR A 58 24.23 -1.49 8.03
N ASN A 59 25.17 -0.56 8.15
CA ASN A 59 24.87 0.85 8.41
C ASN A 59 24.33 1.54 7.16
N LYS A 60 24.74 1.10 5.97
CA LYS A 60 24.25 1.68 4.69
C LYS A 60 22.97 1.02 4.20
N GLU A 61 22.80 -0.28 4.41
CA GLU A 61 21.72 -1.05 3.79
C GLU A 61 20.53 -1.32 4.70
N LEU A 62 20.77 -1.55 5.99
CA LEU A 62 19.72 -1.87 6.96
C LEU A 62 19.43 -0.67 7.85
N ASN A 63 20.47 -0.19 8.53
CA ASN A 63 20.46 0.86 9.53
C ASN A 63 19.38 0.64 10.63
N PHE A 64 19.17 1.62 11.49
CA PHE A 64 18.15 1.60 12.54
C PHE A 64 16.78 2.06 12.01
N PRO A 65 15.65 1.58 12.59
CA PRO A 65 14.33 2.07 12.23
C PRO A 65 14.22 3.58 12.45
N GLY A 66 13.51 4.29 11.58
CA GLY A 66 13.43 5.76 11.58
C GLY A 66 14.66 6.47 11.02
N GLN A 67 15.66 5.75 10.52
CA GLN A 67 16.84 6.33 9.87
C GLN A 67 16.95 5.87 8.42
N TYR A 68 17.49 6.73 7.54
CA TYR A 68 17.78 6.39 6.16
C TYR A 68 18.66 5.12 6.06
N PRO A 69 18.34 4.14 5.18
CA PRO A 69 17.34 4.18 4.11
C PRO A 69 15.97 3.55 4.51
N TYR A 70 15.63 3.55 5.81
CA TYR A 70 14.34 3.13 6.38
C TYR A 70 13.97 1.66 6.14
N THR A 71 14.93 0.81 5.80
CA THR A 71 14.72 -0.62 5.54
C THR A 71 14.00 -1.30 6.70
N ARG A 72 14.37 -0.96 7.94
CA ARG A 72 13.79 -1.53 9.18
C ARG A 72 12.49 -0.86 9.66
N GLY A 73 12.00 0.15 8.95
CA GLY A 73 10.78 0.90 9.30
C GLY A 73 11.01 2.41 9.29
N VAL A 74 9.94 3.18 9.04
CA VAL A 74 9.99 4.64 8.92
C VAL A 74 9.88 5.38 10.26
N GLN A 75 9.44 4.71 11.33
CA GLN A 75 9.36 5.25 12.69
C GLN A 75 10.37 4.53 13.60
N PRO A 76 11.01 5.22 14.56
CA PRO A 76 12.00 4.61 15.45
C PRO A 76 11.39 3.57 16.41
N THR A 77 10.16 3.77 16.86
CA THR A 77 9.48 2.89 17.82
C THR A 77 8.46 1.95 17.17
N MET A 78 8.10 2.17 15.91
CA MET A 78 7.08 1.40 15.16
C MET A 78 5.90 1.02 16.06
N TYR A 79 5.58 -0.28 16.15
CA TYR A 79 4.43 -0.80 16.86
C TYR A 79 4.57 -0.86 18.38
N ARG A 80 5.77 -0.58 18.93
CA ARG A 80 5.90 -0.37 20.38
C ARG A 80 5.30 0.97 20.80
N GLY A 81 5.29 1.95 19.90
CA GLY A 81 4.67 3.25 20.12
C GLY A 81 3.20 3.26 19.71
N ARG A 82 2.91 2.82 18.48
CA ARG A 82 1.54 2.81 17.94
C ARG A 82 1.37 1.67 16.94
N PHE A 83 0.30 0.88 17.10
CA PHE A 83 -0.08 -0.12 16.10
C PHE A 83 -0.33 0.52 14.72
N TRP A 84 -0.26 -0.30 13.67
CA TRP A 84 -0.77 0.11 12.36
C TRP A 84 -2.25 0.49 12.47
N THR A 85 -2.73 1.36 11.59
CA THR A 85 -4.15 1.65 11.51
C THR A 85 -4.87 0.41 10.98
N MET A 86 -5.70 -0.20 11.81
CA MET A 86 -6.68 -1.21 11.36
C MET A 86 -7.73 -0.47 10.54
N ARG A 87 -7.73 -0.68 9.23
CA ARG A 87 -8.52 0.12 8.29
C ARG A 87 -9.25 -0.81 7.34
N GLN A 88 -10.48 -1.19 7.69
CA GLN A 88 -11.31 -2.02 6.84
C GLN A 88 -11.93 -1.20 5.71
N TYR A 89 -11.81 -1.74 4.50
CA TYR A 89 -12.41 -1.25 3.28
C TYR A 89 -13.88 -1.61 3.32
N ALA A 90 -14.74 -0.60 3.27
CA ALA A 90 -16.17 -0.76 3.43
C ALA A 90 -16.95 0.28 2.61
N GLY A 91 -18.09 -0.16 2.12
CA GLY A 91 -19.01 0.62 1.31
C GLY A 91 -19.80 -0.38 0.48
N PHE A 92 -21.12 -0.31 0.57
CA PHE A 92 -22.05 -1.08 -0.25
C PHE A 92 -23.41 -0.39 -0.18
N GLY A 93 -24.21 -0.53 -1.23
CA GLY A 93 -25.56 0.01 -1.30
C GLY A 93 -25.59 1.52 -1.19
N THR A 94 -26.52 2.03 -0.38
CA THR A 94 -26.72 3.48 -0.23
C THR A 94 -25.75 4.12 0.76
N ALA A 95 -25.69 5.45 0.75
CA ALA A 95 -24.92 6.24 1.71
C ALA A 95 -25.35 5.97 3.17
N GLU A 96 -26.65 5.75 3.44
CA GLU A 96 -27.16 5.41 4.76
C GLU A 96 -26.66 4.06 5.26
N GLU A 97 -26.70 3.03 4.40
CA GLU A 97 -26.25 1.67 4.72
C GLU A 97 -24.75 1.66 5.00
N SER A 98 -23.98 2.36 4.16
CA SER A 98 -22.54 2.53 4.35
C SER A 98 -22.20 3.34 5.61
N ASN A 99 -22.93 4.42 5.91
CA ASN A 99 -22.77 5.17 7.17
C ASN A 99 -23.01 4.29 8.41
N LYS A 100 -24.08 3.48 8.39
CA LYS A 100 -24.38 2.53 9.47
C LYS A 100 -23.23 1.54 9.66
N ARG A 101 -22.66 1.04 8.56
CA ARG A 101 -21.49 0.16 8.59
C ARG A 101 -20.25 0.87 9.15
N TYR A 102 -20.01 2.13 8.80
CA TYR A 102 -18.88 2.91 9.33
C TYR A 102 -18.98 3.12 10.83
N LYS A 103 -20.16 3.51 11.34
CA LYS A 103 -20.40 3.65 12.78
C LYS A 103 -20.18 2.33 13.52
N TYR A 104 -20.68 1.22 12.97
CA TYR A 104 -20.42 -0.11 13.52
C TYR A 104 -18.92 -0.41 13.58
N LEU A 105 -18.18 -0.17 12.50
CA LEU A 105 -16.74 -0.47 12.45
C LEU A 105 -15.96 0.37 13.47
N LEU A 106 -16.27 1.66 13.60
CA LEU A 106 -15.66 2.54 14.60
C LEU A 106 -15.95 2.06 16.04
N ASP A 107 -17.18 1.62 16.31
CA ASP A 107 -17.58 1.03 17.59
C ASP A 107 -16.82 -0.27 17.91
N GLN A 108 -16.50 -1.06 16.88
CA GLN A 108 -15.66 -2.27 17.01
C GLN A 108 -14.14 -1.98 17.10
N GLY A 109 -13.74 -0.71 17.28
CA GLY A 109 -12.34 -0.34 17.50
C GLY A 109 -11.54 -0.04 16.22
N GLN A 110 -12.20 0.09 15.06
CA GLN A 110 -11.54 0.58 13.85
C GLN A 110 -11.05 2.02 14.07
N THR A 111 -9.80 2.29 13.69
CA THR A 111 -9.14 3.59 13.99
C THR A 111 -9.08 4.53 12.78
N GLY A 112 -9.69 4.16 11.66
CA GLY A 112 -9.86 5.00 10.48
C GLY A 112 -10.75 4.33 9.43
N LEU A 113 -11.48 5.11 8.65
CA LEU A 113 -12.43 4.62 7.64
C LEU A 113 -11.76 4.41 6.29
N SER A 114 -12.27 3.48 5.48
CA SER A 114 -11.86 3.34 4.08
C SER A 114 -13.08 3.13 3.21
N VAL A 115 -13.39 4.14 2.40
CA VAL A 115 -14.60 4.24 1.59
C VAL A 115 -14.39 3.51 0.27
N ALA A 116 -15.24 2.52 0.03
CA ALA A 116 -15.40 1.83 -1.25
C ALA A 116 -16.56 2.45 -2.03
N PHE A 117 -16.29 3.00 -3.21
CA PHE A 117 -17.32 3.56 -4.10
C PHE A 117 -17.78 2.52 -5.11
N ASP A 118 -19.02 2.61 -5.58
CA ASP A 118 -19.52 1.71 -6.62
C ASP A 118 -18.84 1.95 -7.98
N LEU A 119 -19.14 1.11 -8.97
CA LEU A 119 -18.50 1.25 -10.28
C LEU A 119 -18.91 2.55 -11.01
N PRO A 120 -20.21 2.94 -11.07
CA PRO A 120 -20.64 4.22 -11.64
C PRO A 120 -19.88 5.43 -11.09
N THR A 121 -19.83 5.57 -9.76
CA THR A 121 -19.11 6.66 -9.09
C THR A 121 -17.63 6.65 -9.49
N GLN A 122 -17.01 5.47 -9.58
CA GLN A 122 -15.59 5.34 -9.94
C GLN A 122 -15.25 5.74 -11.37
N ILE A 123 -16.20 5.59 -12.30
CA ILE A 123 -16.04 5.96 -13.71
C ILE A 123 -16.77 7.25 -14.08
N GLY A 124 -17.24 8.00 -13.07
CA GLY A 124 -17.77 9.36 -13.22
C GLY A 124 -19.16 9.45 -13.86
N TYR A 125 -20.00 8.44 -13.60
CA TYR A 125 -21.41 8.47 -13.98
C TYR A 125 -22.30 8.60 -12.74
N ASP A 126 -23.38 9.35 -12.90
CA ASP A 126 -24.48 9.38 -11.93
C ASP A 126 -25.27 8.06 -12.00
N SER A 127 -25.98 7.72 -10.91
CA SER A 127 -26.75 6.48 -10.78
C SER A 127 -27.85 6.30 -11.84
N ASP A 128 -28.36 7.37 -12.44
CA ASP A 128 -29.40 7.33 -13.48
C ASP A 128 -28.85 7.26 -14.91
N HIS A 129 -27.53 7.34 -15.09
CA HIS A 129 -26.91 7.21 -16.38
C HIS A 129 -27.08 5.78 -16.95
N THR A 130 -27.24 5.66 -18.27
CA THR A 130 -27.52 4.37 -18.92
C THR A 130 -26.44 3.32 -18.69
N MET A 131 -25.17 3.73 -18.57
CA MET A 131 -24.03 2.86 -18.24
C MET A 131 -24.01 2.39 -16.78
N SER A 132 -24.81 3.00 -15.90
CA SER A 132 -24.87 2.67 -14.47
C SER A 132 -25.83 1.51 -14.16
N LEU A 133 -26.69 1.16 -15.11
CA LEU A 133 -27.74 0.15 -14.94
C LEU A 133 -27.17 -1.19 -14.46
N GLY A 134 -27.62 -1.64 -13.28
CA GLY A 134 -27.20 -2.92 -12.68
C GLY A 134 -25.90 -2.89 -11.89
N GLU A 135 -25.24 -1.72 -11.79
CA GLU A 135 -23.96 -1.55 -11.07
C GLU A 135 -24.04 -0.57 -9.89
N VAL A 136 -25.12 0.23 -9.79
CA VAL A 136 -25.36 1.17 -8.68
C VAL A 136 -25.35 0.45 -7.33
N GLY A 137 -24.49 0.89 -6.41
CA GLY A 137 -24.40 0.37 -5.04
C GLY A 137 -23.89 -1.08 -4.91
N LYS A 138 -23.51 -1.75 -6.00
CA LYS A 138 -23.24 -3.21 -6.00
C LYS A 138 -21.90 -3.59 -5.37
N VAL A 139 -20.86 -2.83 -5.68
CA VAL A 139 -19.47 -3.10 -5.27
C VAL A 139 -18.88 -2.01 -4.35
N GLY A 140 -19.73 -1.07 -3.94
CA GLY A 140 -19.36 0.10 -3.16
C GLY A 140 -20.58 0.98 -2.91
N VAL A 141 -20.38 2.11 -2.24
CA VAL A 141 -21.42 3.12 -2.04
C VAL A 141 -21.62 3.96 -3.30
N ALA A 142 -22.88 4.23 -3.66
CA ALA A 142 -23.23 5.17 -4.73
C ALA A 142 -23.14 6.62 -4.20
N ILE A 143 -22.42 7.49 -4.92
CA ILE A 143 -22.28 8.92 -4.58
C ILE A 143 -22.40 9.74 -5.87
N ASP A 144 -23.57 10.36 -6.06
CA ASP A 144 -23.84 11.22 -7.22
C ASP A 144 -23.66 12.70 -6.87
N SER A 145 -23.90 13.04 -5.60
CA SER A 145 -24.00 14.42 -5.16
C SER A 145 -23.35 14.67 -3.79
N LEU A 146 -23.23 15.95 -3.44
CA LEU A 146 -22.85 16.34 -2.08
C LEU A 146 -23.82 15.79 -1.02
N LYS A 147 -25.11 15.61 -1.37
CA LYS A 147 -26.12 15.12 -0.43
C LYS A 147 -25.80 13.69 0.03
N ASP A 148 -25.33 12.85 -0.88
CA ASP A 148 -24.95 11.47 -0.57
C ASP A 148 -23.71 11.45 0.32
N MET A 149 -22.74 12.32 0.05
CA MET A 149 -21.55 12.48 0.91
C MET A 149 -21.91 12.97 2.32
N GLU A 150 -22.88 13.89 2.46
CA GLU A 150 -23.39 14.33 3.77
C GLU A 150 -24.02 13.18 4.56
N ILE A 151 -24.82 12.35 3.88
CA ILE A 151 -25.44 11.18 4.48
C ILE A 151 -24.36 10.17 4.90
N LEU A 152 -23.40 9.90 4.01
CA LEU A 152 -22.31 8.95 4.23
C LEU A 152 -21.50 9.27 5.49
N PHE A 153 -21.29 10.55 5.78
CA PHE A 153 -20.52 11.02 6.95
C PHE A 153 -21.38 11.63 8.06
N ASN A 154 -22.70 11.46 8.02
CA ASN A 154 -23.59 11.96 9.05
C ASN A 154 -23.21 11.37 10.43
N GLY A 155 -22.94 12.25 11.40
CA GLY A 155 -22.58 11.87 12.76
C GLY A 155 -21.16 11.31 12.91
N ILE A 156 -20.29 11.48 11.90
CA ILE A 156 -18.88 11.09 11.95
C ILE A 156 -18.02 12.37 11.93
N PRO A 157 -17.29 12.70 13.01
CA PRO A 157 -16.45 13.89 13.09
C PRO A 157 -15.16 13.72 12.25
N LEU A 158 -15.09 14.41 11.11
CA LEU A 158 -14.02 14.22 10.11
C LEU A 158 -12.63 14.70 10.56
N ASP A 159 -12.55 15.50 11.63
CA ASP A 159 -11.30 15.95 12.26
C ASP A 159 -10.71 14.91 13.23
N LYS A 160 -11.52 13.94 13.68
CA LYS A 160 -11.12 12.92 14.65
C LYS A 160 -10.90 11.55 14.03
N VAL A 161 -11.48 11.30 12.87
CA VAL A 161 -11.40 10.02 12.16
C VAL A 161 -10.58 10.18 10.90
N SER A 162 -9.54 9.35 10.75
CA SER A 162 -8.78 9.36 9.49
C SER A 162 -9.55 8.63 8.40
N THR A 163 -9.84 9.29 7.28
CA THR A 163 -10.62 8.71 6.16
C THR A 163 -9.73 8.41 4.96
N SER A 164 -9.85 7.21 4.40
CA SER A 164 -9.26 6.86 3.10
C SER A 164 -10.38 6.75 2.06
N MET A 165 -10.20 7.31 0.88
CA MET A 165 -11.12 7.20 -0.24
C MET A 165 -10.46 6.46 -1.39
N THR A 166 -10.94 5.25 -1.71
CA THR A 166 -10.45 4.46 -2.85
C THR A 166 -11.13 4.93 -4.13
N ILE A 167 -10.69 6.10 -4.59
CA ILE A 167 -11.21 6.77 -5.78
C ILE A 167 -10.04 7.35 -6.59
N ASN A 168 -10.15 7.28 -7.92
CA ASN A 168 -9.06 7.61 -8.83
C ASN A 168 -9.47 8.65 -9.86
N ALA A 169 -10.08 8.27 -10.99
CA ALA A 169 -10.37 9.23 -12.05
C ALA A 169 -11.24 10.44 -11.61
N PRO A 170 -12.30 10.28 -10.79
CA PRO A 170 -13.06 11.40 -10.26
C PRO A 170 -12.58 11.88 -8.88
N ALA A 171 -11.35 11.51 -8.46
CA ALA A 171 -10.81 11.84 -7.15
C ALA A 171 -10.92 13.33 -6.78
N THR A 172 -10.68 14.24 -7.73
CA THR A 172 -10.82 15.69 -7.49
C THR A 172 -12.23 16.08 -7.04
N VAL A 173 -13.27 15.50 -7.65
CA VAL A 173 -14.67 15.80 -7.34
C VAL A 173 -15.04 15.25 -5.96
N LEU A 174 -14.70 13.99 -5.68
CA LEU A 174 -15.02 13.36 -4.40
C LEU A 174 -14.24 14.00 -3.24
N LEU A 175 -12.99 14.45 -3.47
CA LEU A 175 -12.25 15.23 -2.49
C LEU A 175 -12.92 16.58 -2.20
N ALA A 176 -13.38 17.29 -3.23
CA ALA A 176 -14.09 18.55 -3.06
C ALA A 176 -15.40 18.35 -2.27
N MET A 177 -16.16 17.28 -2.55
CA MET A 177 -17.35 16.93 -1.76
C MET A 177 -16.99 16.62 -0.30
N TYR A 178 -15.92 15.86 -0.06
CA TYR A 178 -15.45 15.56 1.30
C TYR A 178 -15.08 16.83 2.09
N VAL A 179 -14.39 17.77 1.45
CA VAL A 179 -14.05 19.07 2.04
C VAL A 179 -15.32 19.88 2.34
N ALA A 180 -16.27 19.95 1.40
CA ALA A 180 -17.52 20.67 1.62
C ALA A 180 -18.36 20.09 2.78
N VAL A 181 -18.36 18.76 2.96
CA VAL A 181 -18.98 18.13 4.14
C VAL A 181 -18.26 18.53 5.42
N ALA A 182 -16.92 18.56 5.44
CA ALA A 182 -16.17 19.02 6.60
C ALA A 182 -16.48 20.47 6.96
N GLU A 183 -16.54 21.37 5.98
CA GLU A 183 -16.89 22.77 6.18
C GLU A 183 -18.30 22.93 6.76
N LYS A 184 -19.28 22.14 6.27
CA LYS A 184 -20.63 22.08 6.85
C LYS A 184 -20.66 21.56 8.29
N GLN A 185 -19.69 20.74 8.69
CA GLN A 185 -19.48 20.32 10.08
C GLN A 185 -18.69 21.36 10.91
N GLY A 186 -18.30 22.51 10.33
CA GLY A 186 -17.48 23.52 11.00
C GLY A 186 -16.01 23.14 11.12
N ILE A 187 -15.52 22.22 10.27
CA ILE A 187 -14.14 21.71 10.28
C ILE A 187 -13.39 22.31 9.10
N SER A 188 -12.27 22.97 9.38
CA SER A 188 -11.40 23.56 8.36
C SER A 188 -10.55 22.48 7.65
N PRO A 189 -10.21 22.65 6.36
CA PRO A 189 -9.50 21.64 5.58
C PRO A 189 -8.14 21.21 6.16
N ASP A 190 -7.47 22.09 6.90
CA ASP A 190 -6.17 21.83 7.53
C ASP A 190 -6.21 20.79 8.65
N LYS A 191 -7.39 20.53 9.21
CA LYS A 191 -7.62 19.50 10.23
C LYS A 191 -7.91 18.12 9.64
N LEU A 192 -8.15 18.02 8.33
CA LEU A 192 -8.54 16.78 7.69
C LEU A 192 -7.35 15.86 7.49
N ASN A 193 -7.41 14.70 8.13
CA ASN A 193 -6.38 13.67 8.03
C ASN A 193 -6.94 12.48 7.24
N GLY A 194 -6.32 12.16 6.11
CA GLY A 194 -6.84 11.10 5.26
C GLY A 194 -5.95 10.78 4.09
N THR A 195 -6.49 9.99 3.18
CA THR A 195 -5.83 9.59 1.94
C THR A 195 -6.86 9.55 0.83
N ILE A 196 -6.49 10.03 -0.35
CA ILE A 196 -7.21 9.74 -1.59
C ILE A 196 -6.32 8.86 -2.47
N GLN A 197 -6.89 7.84 -3.14
CA GLN A 197 -6.06 6.89 -3.89
C GLN A 197 -5.37 7.58 -5.07
N ASN A 198 -6.12 8.30 -5.92
CA ASN A 198 -5.62 9.28 -6.88
C ASN A 198 -4.42 8.81 -7.75
N ASP A 199 -4.33 7.51 -8.02
CA ASP A 199 -3.28 6.90 -8.83
C ASP A 199 -3.90 6.43 -10.14
N VAL A 200 -3.83 7.26 -11.18
CA VAL A 200 -4.40 6.94 -12.49
C VAL A 200 -3.50 6.05 -13.34
N LEU A 201 -2.19 5.98 -13.09
CA LEU A 201 -1.27 5.20 -13.94
C LEU A 201 -1.60 3.71 -13.82
N LYS A 202 -1.79 3.23 -12.59
CA LYS A 202 -2.24 1.85 -12.35
C LYS A 202 -3.67 1.57 -12.84
N GLU A 203 -4.50 2.58 -13.09
CA GLU A 203 -5.80 2.38 -13.76
C GLU A 203 -5.61 1.88 -15.19
N TYR A 204 -4.69 2.46 -15.95
CA TYR A 204 -4.42 2.02 -17.31
C TYR A 204 -3.70 0.67 -17.35
N ILE A 205 -2.89 0.37 -16.34
CA ILE A 205 -2.07 -0.85 -16.30
C ILE A 205 -2.88 -2.07 -15.83
N ALA A 206 -3.72 -1.93 -14.81
CA ALA A 206 -4.26 -3.09 -14.08
C ALA A 206 -5.73 -2.99 -13.65
N ARG A 207 -6.26 -1.80 -13.35
CA ARG A 207 -7.57 -1.67 -12.66
C ARG A 207 -8.74 -1.26 -13.56
N GLY A 208 -8.50 -0.44 -14.58
CA GLY A 208 -9.47 -0.16 -15.63
C GLY A 208 -10.52 0.92 -15.34
N THR A 209 -10.48 1.68 -14.22
CA THR A 209 -11.49 2.72 -13.92
C THR A 209 -10.98 4.13 -14.25
N TYR A 210 -10.48 4.33 -15.46
CA TYR A 210 -10.07 5.66 -15.97
C TYR A 210 -11.20 6.34 -16.75
N ILE A 211 -11.21 7.67 -16.77
CA ILE A 211 -12.19 8.48 -17.53
C ILE A 211 -11.50 9.22 -18.68
N PHE A 212 -10.44 9.97 -18.36
CA PHE A 212 -9.73 10.80 -19.32
C PHE A 212 -8.49 10.10 -19.90
N PRO A 213 -7.92 10.59 -21.02
CA PRO A 213 -6.59 10.17 -21.48
C PRO A 213 -5.48 10.45 -20.45
N PRO A 214 -4.30 9.82 -20.55
CA PRO A 214 -3.25 9.93 -19.53
C PRO A 214 -2.81 11.37 -19.20
N ALA A 215 -2.59 12.22 -20.20
CA ALA A 215 -2.09 13.58 -19.99
C ALA A 215 -3.02 14.48 -19.13
N PRO A 216 -4.32 14.64 -19.45
CA PRO A 216 -5.23 15.40 -18.59
C PRO A 216 -5.43 14.76 -17.21
N SER A 217 -5.42 13.43 -17.11
CA SER A 217 -5.48 12.75 -15.81
C SER A 217 -4.27 13.08 -14.92
N MET A 218 -3.06 13.08 -15.48
CA MET A 218 -1.84 13.48 -14.76
C MET A 218 -1.92 14.92 -14.24
N ARG A 219 -2.49 15.84 -15.03
CA ARG A 219 -2.73 17.23 -14.59
C ARG A 219 -3.62 17.29 -13.35
N LEU A 220 -4.72 16.52 -13.30
CA LEU A 220 -5.62 16.51 -12.15
C LEU A 220 -4.91 16.03 -10.88
N ILE A 221 -4.05 15.03 -11.01
CA ILE A 221 -3.23 14.52 -9.89
C ILE A 221 -2.31 15.61 -9.35
N THR A 222 -1.57 16.29 -10.22
CA THR A 222 -0.66 17.37 -9.78
C THR A 222 -1.41 18.58 -9.20
N ASN A 223 -2.62 18.87 -9.69
CA ASN A 223 -3.47 19.91 -9.10
C ASN A 223 -3.88 19.55 -7.66
N ILE A 224 -4.21 18.27 -7.39
CA ILE A 224 -4.50 17.81 -6.02
C ILE A 224 -3.27 17.97 -5.13
N PHE A 225 -2.05 17.71 -5.64
CA PHE A 225 -0.82 17.89 -4.87
C PHE A 225 -0.64 19.34 -4.45
N GLU A 226 -0.81 20.28 -5.40
CA GLU A 226 -0.70 21.70 -5.13
C GLU A 226 -1.77 22.19 -4.14
N TYR A 227 -3.03 21.80 -4.34
CA TYR A 227 -4.14 22.20 -3.45
C TYR A 227 -3.92 21.68 -2.02
N CYS A 228 -3.59 20.40 -1.86
CA CYS A 228 -3.42 19.81 -0.53
C CYS A 228 -2.18 20.36 0.18
N PHE A 229 -1.12 20.72 -0.56
CA PHE A 229 0.04 21.37 0.03
C PHE A 229 -0.33 22.72 0.68
N LYS A 230 -1.22 23.49 0.03
CA LYS A 230 -1.67 24.82 0.51
C LYS A 230 -2.71 24.71 1.62
N GLU A 231 -3.74 23.87 1.41
CA GLU A 231 -4.97 23.91 2.22
C GLU A 231 -5.16 22.69 3.13
N MET A 232 -4.60 21.53 2.77
CA MET A 232 -4.81 20.26 3.49
C MET A 232 -3.50 19.60 3.91
N PRO A 233 -2.66 20.27 4.72
CA PRO A 233 -1.31 19.83 5.04
C PRO A 233 -1.24 18.49 5.76
N LEU A 234 -2.35 17.90 6.24
CA LEU A 234 -2.43 16.58 6.87
C LEU A 234 -2.85 15.45 5.91
N TRP A 235 -3.31 15.76 4.70
CA TRP A 235 -3.85 14.82 3.73
C TRP A 235 -2.75 14.11 2.94
N ASN A 236 -2.86 12.78 2.75
CA ASN A 236 -2.01 12.04 1.82
C ASN A 236 -2.64 12.14 0.43
N THR A 237 -1.93 12.79 -0.49
CA THR A 237 -2.48 13.28 -1.77
C THR A 237 -2.63 12.21 -2.84
N ILE A 238 -1.99 11.07 -2.61
CA ILE A 238 -2.00 9.89 -3.48
C ILE A 238 -1.59 8.66 -2.67
N SER A 239 -2.10 7.52 -3.09
CA SER A 239 -1.67 6.20 -2.67
C SER A 239 -1.16 5.43 -3.88
N ILE A 240 0.14 5.54 -4.16
CA ILE A 240 0.79 4.92 -5.32
C ILE A 240 0.77 3.39 -5.16
N SER A 241 0.04 2.70 -6.05
CA SER A 241 -0.58 1.41 -5.74
C SER A 241 -0.02 0.24 -6.56
N GLY A 242 0.70 -0.64 -5.88
CA GLY A 242 1.06 -1.97 -6.38
C GLY A 242 0.00 -3.04 -6.15
N TYR A 243 -0.95 -2.83 -5.23
CA TYR A 243 -1.97 -3.83 -4.89
C TYR A 243 -2.69 -4.39 -6.14
N HIS A 244 -3.23 -3.51 -6.97
CA HIS A 244 -3.99 -3.87 -8.17
C HIS A 244 -3.11 -4.55 -9.22
N ILE A 245 -1.86 -4.10 -9.35
CA ILE A 245 -0.88 -4.69 -10.27
C ILE A 245 -0.56 -6.13 -9.83
N ARG A 246 -0.49 -6.40 -8.52
CA ARG A 246 -0.30 -7.74 -7.97
C ARG A 246 -1.54 -8.62 -8.13
N GLU A 247 -2.72 -8.09 -7.85
CA GLU A 247 -4.00 -8.81 -8.07
C GLU A 247 -4.22 -9.15 -9.56
N ALA A 248 -3.74 -8.32 -10.48
CA ALA A 248 -3.77 -8.58 -11.93
C ALA A 248 -2.75 -9.65 -12.40
N GLY A 249 -1.95 -10.23 -11.50
CA GLY A 249 -1.07 -11.37 -11.79
C GLY A 249 0.43 -11.06 -11.86
N SER A 250 0.87 -9.88 -11.45
CA SER A 250 2.31 -9.57 -11.41
C SER A 250 3.06 -10.33 -10.30
N THR A 251 4.37 -10.49 -10.44
CA THR A 251 5.29 -10.97 -9.39
C THR A 251 5.53 -9.89 -8.32
N ALA A 252 6.07 -10.25 -7.14
CA ALA A 252 6.42 -9.27 -6.10
C ALA A 252 7.47 -8.26 -6.59
N ILE A 253 8.36 -8.71 -7.48
CA ILE A 253 9.38 -7.88 -8.12
C ILE A 253 8.72 -6.86 -9.06
N GLN A 254 7.81 -7.32 -9.93
CA GLN A 254 7.07 -6.46 -10.85
C GLN A 254 6.19 -5.45 -10.11
N GLU A 255 5.48 -5.88 -9.06
CA GLU A 255 4.70 -5.00 -8.19
C GLU A 255 5.55 -3.83 -7.70
N VAL A 256 6.70 -4.09 -7.09
CA VAL A 256 7.59 -3.02 -6.59
C VAL A 256 8.15 -2.17 -7.74
N ALA A 257 8.62 -2.80 -8.81
CA ALA A 257 9.24 -2.08 -9.92
C ALA A 257 8.26 -1.10 -10.59
N PHE A 258 7.06 -1.57 -10.93
CA PHE A 258 6.04 -0.76 -11.59
C PHE A 258 5.50 0.33 -10.67
N THR A 259 5.23 0.01 -9.40
CA THR A 259 4.76 1.01 -8.42
C THR A 259 5.78 2.13 -8.19
N LEU A 260 7.08 1.79 -8.09
CA LEU A 260 8.11 2.81 -7.93
C LEU A 260 8.34 3.61 -9.23
N ALA A 261 8.15 2.99 -10.40
CA ALA A 261 8.17 3.70 -11.68
C ALA A 261 7.03 4.72 -11.79
N ASP A 262 5.80 4.34 -11.40
CA ASP A 262 4.67 5.26 -11.31
C ASP A 262 4.96 6.41 -10.34
N GLY A 263 5.51 6.08 -9.15
CA GLY A 263 5.93 7.08 -8.17
C GLY A 263 6.96 8.08 -8.71
N ILE A 264 7.95 7.60 -9.49
CA ILE A 264 8.91 8.45 -10.18
C ILE A 264 8.20 9.37 -11.17
N THR A 265 7.28 8.83 -11.99
CA THR A 265 6.52 9.62 -12.98
C THR A 265 5.67 10.71 -12.31
N TYR A 266 5.06 10.42 -11.15
CA TYR A 266 4.31 11.43 -10.38
C TYR A 266 5.20 12.54 -9.83
N VAL A 267 6.37 12.20 -9.30
CA VAL A 267 7.32 13.19 -8.79
C VAL A 267 7.86 14.06 -9.94
N ASP A 268 8.24 13.46 -11.07
CA ASP A 268 8.69 14.17 -12.27
C ASP A 268 7.58 15.13 -12.79
N ALA A 269 6.33 14.68 -12.83
CA ALA A 269 5.20 15.50 -13.27
C ALA A 269 4.95 16.72 -12.35
N ALA A 270 5.01 16.52 -11.04
CA ALA A 270 4.84 17.60 -10.06
C ALA A 270 5.98 18.63 -10.13
N ILE A 271 7.23 18.18 -10.27
CA ILE A 271 8.38 19.08 -10.43
C ILE A 271 8.27 19.88 -11.74
N LYS A 272 7.81 19.24 -12.82
CA LYS A 272 7.65 19.89 -14.13
C LYS A 272 6.71 21.10 -14.10
N ILE A 273 5.72 21.11 -13.20
CA ILE A 273 4.80 22.24 -13.01
C ILE A 273 5.29 23.25 -11.95
N GLY A 274 6.49 23.07 -11.40
CA GLY A 274 7.13 24.02 -10.49
C GLY A 274 7.01 23.70 -9.00
N LEU A 275 6.40 22.58 -8.60
CA LEU A 275 6.38 22.17 -7.19
C LEU A 275 7.78 21.70 -6.76
N LYS A 276 8.27 22.15 -5.60
CA LYS A 276 9.53 21.62 -5.07
C LYS A 276 9.25 20.23 -4.50
N VAL A 277 10.19 19.30 -4.68
CA VAL A 277 10.02 17.91 -4.23
C VAL A 277 9.59 17.80 -2.77
N ASP A 278 10.15 18.63 -1.89
CA ASP A 278 9.88 18.60 -0.45
C ASP A 278 8.56 19.27 -0.05
N ASP A 279 7.86 19.95 -0.98
CA ASP A 279 6.54 20.54 -0.73
C ASP A 279 5.46 19.45 -0.72
N PHE A 280 5.54 18.45 -1.60
CA PHE A 280 4.51 17.41 -1.75
C PHE A 280 4.98 16.00 -1.36
N ALA A 281 6.26 15.65 -1.53
CA ALA A 281 6.76 14.30 -1.24
C ALA A 281 6.48 13.79 0.19
N PRO A 282 6.50 14.64 1.25
CA PRO A 282 6.11 14.22 2.59
C PRO A 282 4.66 13.75 2.74
N ARG A 283 3.82 13.90 1.70
CA ARG A 283 2.42 13.46 1.66
C ARG A 283 2.14 12.38 0.61
N LEU A 284 3.17 11.92 -0.11
CA LEU A 284 3.06 10.69 -0.89
C LEU A 284 2.92 9.48 0.04
N SER A 285 2.01 8.59 -0.33
CA SER A 285 1.82 7.29 0.32
C SER A 285 1.74 6.19 -0.74
N PHE A 286 1.84 4.95 -0.31
CA PHE A 286 1.88 3.78 -1.18
C PHE A 286 0.84 2.74 -0.75
N PHE A 287 0.51 1.80 -1.63
CA PHE A 287 -0.39 0.71 -1.32
C PHE A 287 0.05 -0.59 -1.99
N PHE A 288 0.35 -1.59 -1.18
CA PHE A 288 0.85 -2.88 -1.65
C PHE A 288 -0.05 -4.04 -1.25
N ASN A 289 0.08 -5.13 -1.98
CA ASN A 289 -0.52 -6.42 -1.66
C ASN A 289 0.30 -7.15 -0.58
N ALA A 290 -0.32 -8.05 0.19
CA ALA A 290 0.37 -9.08 0.96
C ALA A 290 -0.09 -10.45 0.50
N HIS A 291 0.80 -11.17 -0.18
CA HIS A 291 0.54 -12.48 -0.77
C HIS A 291 0.94 -13.65 0.14
N ASN A 292 0.75 -14.89 -0.33
CA ASN A 292 0.98 -16.12 0.47
C ASN A 292 2.46 -16.40 0.83
N ASP A 293 3.44 -15.85 0.10
CA ASP A 293 4.86 -16.09 0.38
C ASP A 293 5.35 -15.16 1.49
N LEU A 294 5.19 -15.60 2.74
CA LEU A 294 5.45 -14.79 3.94
C LEU A 294 6.80 -14.07 3.92
N LEU A 295 7.89 -14.78 3.59
CA LEU A 295 9.24 -14.21 3.65
C LEU A 295 9.53 -13.30 2.45
N GLU A 296 9.05 -13.66 1.26
CA GLU A 296 9.17 -12.81 0.06
C GLU A 296 8.44 -11.48 0.28
N GLU A 297 7.22 -11.50 0.82
CA GLU A 297 6.43 -10.30 1.07
C GLU A 297 7.08 -9.39 2.13
N VAL A 298 7.62 -9.96 3.22
CA VAL A 298 8.41 -9.20 4.20
C VAL A 298 9.64 -8.56 3.55
N ALA A 299 10.35 -9.30 2.69
CA ALA A 299 11.51 -8.78 1.96
C ALA A 299 11.11 -7.67 0.98
N LYS A 300 9.98 -7.83 0.27
CA LYS A 300 9.41 -6.87 -0.68
C LYS A 300 9.19 -5.51 -0.03
N PHE A 301 8.48 -5.46 1.10
CA PHE A 301 8.20 -4.19 1.78
C PHE A 301 9.47 -3.48 2.25
N ARG A 302 10.45 -4.23 2.76
CA ARG A 302 11.75 -3.69 3.20
C ARG A 302 12.57 -3.17 2.02
N ALA A 303 12.58 -3.91 0.91
CA ALA A 303 13.27 -3.51 -0.31
C ALA A 303 12.64 -2.25 -0.92
N ALA A 304 11.30 -2.18 -1.00
CA ALA A 304 10.58 -1.02 -1.53
C ALA A 304 10.94 0.26 -0.76
N ARG A 305 10.96 0.24 0.57
CA ARG A 305 11.38 1.40 1.38
C ARG A 305 12.80 1.86 1.07
N ARG A 306 13.73 0.91 1.00
CA ARG A 306 15.14 1.19 0.72
C ARG A 306 15.33 1.80 -0.67
N LEU A 307 14.65 1.24 -1.67
CA LEU A 307 14.71 1.73 -3.05
C LEU A 307 14.12 3.14 -3.16
N TRP A 308 12.93 3.36 -2.59
CA TRP A 308 12.30 4.69 -2.62
C TRP A 308 13.15 5.76 -1.93
N ALA A 309 13.70 5.46 -0.74
CA ALA A 309 14.57 6.39 -0.03
C ALA A 309 15.79 6.79 -0.87
N LYS A 310 16.40 5.84 -1.58
CA LYS A 310 17.50 6.12 -2.52
C LYS A 310 17.05 6.94 -3.71
N ILE A 311 15.95 6.57 -4.37
CA ILE A 311 15.38 7.31 -5.51
C ILE A 311 15.15 8.78 -5.13
N MET A 312 14.44 9.04 -4.03
CA MET A 312 14.11 10.41 -3.60
C MET A 312 15.35 11.23 -3.25
N LYS A 313 16.36 10.61 -2.65
CA LYS A 313 17.60 11.29 -2.26
C LYS A 313 18.53 11.55 -3.45
N GLU A 314 18.75 10.53 -4.28
CA GLU A 314 19.79 10.52 -5.32
C GLU A 314 19.30 11.10 -6.64
N ARG A 315 18.07 10.74 -7.07
CA ARG A 315 17.48 11.25 -8.31
C ARG A 315 16.85 12.62 -8.13
N PHE A 316 16.06 12.79 -7.07
CA PHE A 316 15.26 14.00 -6.87
C PHE A 316 15.88 15.01 -5.89
N GLY A 317 17.00 14.66 -5.26
CA GLY A 317 17.73 15.58 -4.38
C GLY A 317 16.98 15.99 -3.10
N ALA A 318 15.93 15.27 -2.72
CA ALA A 318 15.06 15.61 -1.58
C ALA A 318 15.88 15.74 -0.28
N LYS A 319 15.60 16.81 0.48
CA LYS A 319 16.34 17.15 1.71
C LYS A 319 15.52 16.87 2.96
N ASN A 320 14.20 16.97 2.87
CA ASN A 320 13.31 16.65 3.98
C ASN A 320 13.32 15.14 4.24
N LYS A 321 13.62 14.75 5.48
CA LYS A 321 13.65 13.34 5.90
C LYS A 321 12.33 12.62 5.61
N LYS A 322 11.18 13.30 5.70
CA LYS A 322 9.85 12.74 5.44
C LYS A 322 9.64 12.42 3.95
N SER A 323 10.22 13.20 3.03
CA SER A 323 10.16 12.95 1.58
C SER A 323 10.84 11.63 1.18
N LEU A 324 11.80 11.17 2.00
CA LEU A 324 12.53 9.92 1.78
C LEU A 324 11.79 8.69 2.33
N MET A 325 10.71 8.88 3.10
CA MET A 325 9.99 7.80 3.75
C MET A 325 8.92 7.23 2.82
N LEU A 326 9.00 5.92 2.54
CA LEU A 326 7.88 5.19 1.95
C LEU A 326 6.96 4.74 3.07
N ARG A 327 5.79 5.39 3.18
CA ARG A 327 4.69 4.98 4.06
C ARG A 327 3.64 4.29 3.22
N PHE A 328 3.13 3.14 3.68
CA PHE A 328 2.23 2.33 2.87
C PHE A 328 1.07 1.72 3.64
N HIS A 329 -0.05 1.62 2.94
CA HIS A 329 -1.15 0.72 3.25
C HIS A 329 -0.84 -0.68 2.70
N THR A 330 -1.40 -1.70 3.33
CA THR A 330 -1.35 -3.07 2.84
C THR A 330 -2.73 -3.68 2.84
N GLN A 331 -3.03 -4.48 1.83
CA GLN A 331 -4.22 -5.32 1.76
C GLN A 331 -3.79 -6.75 1.49
N THR A 332 -4.37 -7.69 2.23
CA THR A 332 -4.21 -9.13 2.00
C THR A 332 -4.72 -9.52 0.60
N ALA A 333 -4.09 -10.49 -0.06
CA ALA A 333 -4.36 -10.81 -1.46
C ALA A 333 -5.75 -11.43 -1.70
N GLY A 334 -6.62 -10.73 -2.43
CA GLY A 334 -7.96 -11.21 -2.78
C GLY A 334 -7.91 -12.40 -3.72
N CYS A 335 -7.03 -12.34 -4.73
CA CYS A 335 -6.85 -13.38 -5.75
C CYS A 335 -6.42 -14.75 -5.21
N THR A 336 -5.98 -14.82 -3.94
CA THR A 336 -5.56 -16.07 -3.29
C THR A 336 -6.67 -16.75 -2.48
N LEU A 337 -7.80 -16.08 -2.29
CA LEU A 337 -8.92 -16.59 -1.51
C LEU A 337 -9.78 -17.51 -2.36
N THR A 338 -10.35 -18.53 -1.74
CA THR A 338 -11.12 -19.57 -2.44
C THR A 338 -12.59 -19.52 -2.04
N ALA A 339 -13.49 -19.64 -3.02
CA ALA A 339 -14.93 -19.79 -2.75
C ALA A 339 -15.24 -21.15 -2.11
N GLN A 340 -14.48 -22.19 -2.49
CA GLN A 340 -14.56 -23.51 -1.86
C GLN A 340 -13.82 -23.51 -0.53
N GLN A 341 -14.45 -24.10 0.49
CA GLN A 341 -13.90 -24.18 1.85
C GLN A 341 -13.44 -22.80 2.37
N ALA A 342 -14.34 -21.81 2.32
CA ALA A 342 -14.05 -20.42 2.64
C ALA A 342 -13.39 -20.21 4.02
N ASP A 343 -13.63 -21.09 4.99
CA ASP A 343 -12.95 -21.03 6.30
C ASP A 343 -11.42 -21.12 6.21
N ASN A 344 -10.87 -21.76 5.17
CA ASN A 344 -9.43 -21.78 4.93
C ASN A 344 -8.87 -20.38 4.63
N ASN A 345 -9.71 -19.44 4.17
CA ASN A 345 -9.31 -18.05 3.92
C ASN A 345 -8.91 -17.34 5.21
N ILE A 346 -9.45 -17.74 6.37
CA ILE A 346 -9.04 -17.20 7.67
C ILE A 346 -7.54 -17.45 7.90
N VAL A 347 -7.07 -18.65 7.59
CA VAL A 347 -5.65 -19.02 7.72
C VAL A 347 -4.79 -18.27 6.69
N ARG A 348 -5.25 -18.18 5.43
CA ARG A 348 -4.55 -17.42 4.38
C ARG A 348 -4.36 -15.95 4.76
N VAL A 349 -5.46 -15.29 5.12
CA VAL A 349 -5.47 -13.88 5.54
C VAL A 349 -4.61 -13.69 6.79
N THR A 350 -4.59 -14.64 7.73
CA THR A 350 -3.72 -14.57 8.92
C THR A 350 -2.24 -14.53 8.53
N ILE A 351 -1.78 -15.40 7.62
CA ILE A 351 -0.38 -15.43 7.17
C ILE A 351 -0.03 -14.14 6.40
N GLN A 352 -0.94 -13.67 5.55
CA GLN A 352 -0.75 -12.44 4.77
C GLN A 352 -0.71 -11.20 5.67
N ALA A 353 -1.58 -11.11 6.67
CA ALA A 353 -1.57 -10.06 7.68
C ALA A 353 -0.26 -10.08 8.48
N LEU A 354 0.22 -11.26 8.87
CA LEU A 354 1.51 -11.41 9.55
C LEU A 354 2.65 -10.89 8.66
N ALA A 355 2.65 -11.19 7.36
CA ALA A 355 3.63 -10.67 6.41
C ALA A 355 3.63 -9.13 6.36
N ALA A 356 2.44 -8.52 6.31
CA ALA A 356 2.29 -7.06 6.31
C ALA A 356 2.84 -6.42 7.59
N VAL A 357 2.56 -7.02 8.75
CA VAL A 357 3.03 -6.55 10.06
C VAL A 357 4.55 -6.70 10.18
N LEU A 358 5.10 -7.88 9.90
CA LEU A 358 6.56 -8.10 9.90
C LEU A 358 7.26 -7.21 8.85
N GLY A 359 6.56 -6.88 7.78
CA GLY A 359 6.96 -5.95 6.75
C GLY A 359 6.99 -4.49 7.18
N GLY A 360 6.32 -4.10 8.27
CA GLY A 360 6.31 -2.73 8.78
C GLY A 360 5.29 -1.80 8.12
N THR A 361 4.10 -2.29 7.75
CA THR A 361 2.99 -1.49 7.19
C THR A 361 2.46 -0.40 8.13
N GLN A 362 1.93 0.70 7.60
CA GLN A 362 1.34 1.78 8.39
C GLN A 362 -0.17 1.62 8.58
N SER A 363 -0.84 0.91 7.67
CA SER A 363 -2.26 0.57 7.80
C SER A 363 -2.57 -0.72 7.06
N LEU A 364 -3.53 -1.50 7.55
CA LEU A 364 -3.80 -2.84 7.04
C LEU A 364 -5.30 -3.05 6.84
N HIS A 365 -5.65 -3.58 5.68
CA HIS A 365 -6.93 -4.22 5.39
C HIS A 365 -6.75 -5.74 5.39
N THR A 366 -7.67 -6.44 6.04
CA THR A 366 -7.74 -7.91 6.06
C THR A 366 -9.04 -8.32 5.39
N ASN A 367 -8.93 -9.02 4.27
CA ASN A 367 -10.08 -9.54 3.55
C ASN A 367 -10.91 -10.47 4.46
N SER A 368 -12.19 -10.59 4.14
CA SER A 368 -13.12 -11.44 4.89
C SER A 368 -12.99 -12.93 4.51
N ARG A 369 -13.71 -13.76 5.26
CA ARG A 369 -13.89 -15.20 5.04
C ARG A 369 -14.30 -15.52 3.60
#